data_AF-A0A0L6HTF9-F1
#
_entry.id   AF-A0A0L6HTF9-F1
#
_cell.length_a   1.000
_cell.length_b   1.000
_cell.length_c   1.000
_cell.angle_alpha   90.00
_cell.angle_beta   90.00
_cell.angle_gamma   90.00
#
_symmetry.space_group_name_H-M   'P 1'
#
loop_
_entity.id
_entity.type
_entity.pdbx_description
1 polymer ?
#
loop_
_entity_poly.entity_id
_entity_poly.type
_entity_poly.pdbx_seq_one_letter_code
_entity_poly.pdbx_strand_id
1 'polypeptide(L)'
;MTVVPPAAGEPRRPDGPRNPGDAWVVAPSGEKYWGRFGAAGLLAVDAERGVLLQHRVAWSHFGGTWGLPGGALHEGEGAIVGAVREAQEEAGVPDGSVRPRFTSVLDLGIWSYTTVIADVVEPFEPVISDPESVALEWVPFDEVDERPLHPGFARAWPALRELVRARPVVVVDAANVVGSVPDGWWKDRAGAARRLAGRLTGLSVSGAELGLGGDAWFPSIALVVEGAARGIDAPEADIEDFADLRLGGDVAVVDAEGSGDDAIVAEVARQVEAGRYVVVVTSDRELQERVASAGAAQVHSSGWLLGLLDGERR
;
A
#
# COMPACT_ATOMS: atom_id res chain seq x y z
N MET A 1 29.02 8.17 1.16
CA MET A 1 28.61 7.20 0.11
C MET A 1 29.28 7.59 -1.19
N THR A 2 29.50 6.64 -2.10
CA THR A 2 30.01 6.90 -3.44
C THR A 2 29.12 6.21 -4.46
N VAL A 3 28.73 6.93 -5.52
CA VAL A 3 27.98 6.34 -6.64
C VAL A 3 29.00 5.89 -7.68
N VAL A 4 28.96 4.61 -8.05
CA VAL A 4 29.89 3.99 -8.99
C VAL A 4 29.09 3.36 -10.13
N PRO A 5 29.38 3.69 -11.40
CA PRO A 5 28.72 3.01 -12.52
C PRO A 5 29.09 1.52 -12.52
N PRO A 6 28.24 0.64 -13.08
CA PRO A 6 28.56 -0.77 -13.23
C PRO A 6 29.84 -0.97 -14.03
N ALA A 7 30.59 -2.04 -13.71
CA ALA A 7 31.82 -2.37 -14.42
C ALA A 7 31.54 -2.83 -15.86
N ALA A 8 32.51 -2.69 -16.76
CA ALA A 8 32.38 -3.20 -18.12
C ALA A 8 32.26 -4.73 -18.12
N GLY A 9 31.15 -5.26 -18.65
CA GLY A 9 30.87 -6.70 -18.69
C GLY A 9 30.19 -7.27 -17.45
N GLU A 10 29.85 -6.43 -16.46
CA GLU A 10 28.95 -6.83 -15.38
C GLU A 10 27.57 -7.15 -16.01
N PRO A 11 26.96 -8.31 -15.67
CA PRO A 11 25.67 -8.66 -16.21
C PRO A 11 24.66 -7.55 -15.92
N ARG A 12 24.00 -7.09 -16.98
CA ARG A 12 22.99 -6.03 -16.96
C ARG A 12 21.89 -6.43 -17.92
N ARG A 13 20.72 -5.79 -17.83
CA ARG A 13 19.71 -5.86 -18.89
C ARG A 13 20.40 -5.67 -20.27
N PRO A 14 20.28 -6.65 -21.19
CA PRO A 14 21.03 -6.65 -22.44
C PRO A 14 20.61 -5.50 -23.38
N ASP A 15 19.39 -5.00 -23.24
CA ASP A 15 18.79 -3.97 -24.09
C ASP A 15 18.21 -2.79 -23.27
N GLY A 16 18.36 -1.56 -23.78
CA GLY A 16 17.82 -0.32 -23.20
C GLY A 16 18.86 0.80 -23.00
N PRO A 17 18.45 2.08 -23.02
CA PRO A 17 19.35 3.18 -22.66
C PRO A 17 19.75 3.07 -21.19
N ARG A 18 21.00 3.43 -20.85
CA ARG A 18 21.47 3.50 -19.46
C ARG A 18 20.53 4.39 -18.65
N ASN A 19 19.82 3.83 -17.68
CA ASN A 19 19.03 4.65 -16.78
C ASN A 19 19.97 5.33 -15.77
N PRO A 20 19.77 6.62 -15.44
CA PRO A 20 20.52 7.30 -14.38
C PRO A 20 20.46 6.58 -13.01
N GLY A 21 19.43 5.75 -12.78
CA GLY A 21 19.27 4.88 -11.62
C GLY A 21 20.21 3.68 -11.59
N ASP A 22 20.73 3.22 -12.74
CA ASP A 22 21.55 2.00 -12.88
C ASP A 22 23.00 2.22 -12.42
N ALA A 23 23.18 2.36 -11.11
CA ALA A 23 24.49 2.51 -10.50
C ALA A 23 24.54 1.88 -9.10
N TRP A 24 25.74 1.55 -8.69
CA TRP A 24 26.03 1.10 -7.33
C TRP A 24 26.16 2.29 -6.39
N VAL A 25 25.44 2.26 -5.28
CA VAL A 25 25.72 3.07 -4.10
C VAL A 25 26.63 2.26 -3.17
N VAL A 26 27.80 2.81 -2.86
CA VAL A 26 28.79 2.17 -1.98
C VAL A 26 28.78 2.87 -0.62
N ALA A 27 28.52 2.10 0.42
CA ALA A 27 28.54 2.54 1.81
C ALA A 27 29.96 2.81 2.30
N PRO A 28 30.16 3.62 3.37
CA PRO A 28 31.46 3.75 4.03
C PRO A 28 32.04 2.40 4.51
N SER A 29 31.19 1.42 4.80
CA SER A 29 31.57 0.03 5.15
C SER A 29 32.12 -0.77 3.96
N GLY A 30 31.93 -0.31 2.72
CA GLY A 30 32.27 -1.01 1.48
C GLY A 30 31.15 -1.88 0.90
N GLU A 31 30.02 -2.02 1.61
CA GLU A 31 28.82 -2.68 1.08
C GLU A 31 28.25 -1.93 -0.12
N LYS A 32 27.67 -2.68 -1.06
CA LYS A 32 27.14 -2.15 -2.32
C LYS A 32 25.65 -2.39 -2.43
N TYR A 33 24.94 -1.36 -2.90
CA TYR A 33 23.50 -1.36 -3.10
C TYR A 33 23.19 -0.92 -4.54
N TRP A 34 22.38 -1.69 -5.25
CA TRP A 34 22.02 -1.37 -6.63
C TRP A 34 20.86 -0.36 -6.65
N GLY A 35 20.93 0.63 -7.53
CA GLY A 35 19.92 1.69 -7.65
C GLY A 35 20.36 2.98 -6.98
N ARG A 36 20.78 3.97 -7.77
CA ARG A 36 21.26 5.27 -7.30
C ARG A 36 20.22 6.00 -6.45
N PHE A 37 18.95 5.88 -6.81
CA PHE A 37 17.84 6.60 -6.19
C PHE A 37 17.05 5.70 -5.23
N GLY A 38 17.65 4.58 -4.80
CA GLY A 38 16.96 3.51 -4.10
C GLY A 38 16.46 2.44 -5.06
N ALA A 39 15.79 1.45 -4.50
CA ALA A 39 15.14 0.36 -5.23
C ALA A 39 13.78 0.03 -4.62
N ALA A 40 12.93 -0.63 -5.38
CA ALA A 40 11.65 -1.10 -4.89
C ALA A 40 11.30 -2.47 -5.49
N GLY A 41 10.54 -3.26 -4.75
CA GLY A 41 10.04 -4.53 -5.24
C GLY A 41 8.64 -4.85 -4.76
N LEU A 42 7.93 -5.65 -5.55
CA LEU A 42 6.53 -5.97 -5.36
C LEU A 42 6.39 -7.31 -4.62
N LEU A 43 5.77 -7.28 -3.45
CA LEU A 43 5.20 -8.46 -2.80
C LEU A 43 3.73 -8.57 -3.22
N ALA A 44 3.49 -9.22 -4.35
CA ALA A 44 2.12 -9.51 -4.80
C ALA A 44 1.52 -10.64 -3.96
N VAL A 45 0.32 -10.41 -3.43
CA VAL A 45 -0.38 -11.30 -2.50
C VAL A 45 -1.65 -11.81 -3.16
N ASP A 46 -1.66 -13.09 -3.47
CA ASP A 46 -2.84 -13.82 -3.91
C ASP A 46 -3.47 -14.54 -2.71
N ALA A 47 -4.78 -14.38 -2.53
CA ALA A 47 -5.50 -14.91 -1.37
C ALA A 47 -5.47 -16.44 -1.30
N GLU A 48 -5.35 -17.13 -2.44
CA GLU A 48 -5.37 -18.59 -2.53
C GLU A 48 -3.96 -19.16 -2.71
N ARG A 49 -3.11 -18.49 -3.52
CA ARG A 49 -1.82 -19.03 -3.98
C ARG A 49 -0.62 -18.57 -3.14
N GLY A 50 -0.77 -17.55 -2.30
CA GLY A 50 0.30 -17.00 -1.47
C GLY A 50 0.99 -15.79 -2.12
N VAL A 51 2.33 -15.78 -2.16
CA VAL A 51 3.10 -14.63 -2.66
C VAL A 51 3.90 -14.97 -3.91
N LEU A 52 4.00 -14.03 -4.84
CA LEU A 52 4.81 -14.18 -6.04
C LEU A 52 6.29 -14.01 -5.71
N LEU A 53 7.10 -15.03 -5.98
CA LEU A 53 8.55 -14.99 -5.84
C LEU A 53 9.27 -15.30 -7.16
N GLN A 54 10.43 -14.69 -7.33
CA GLN A 54 11.33 -14.85 -8.46
C GLN A 54 12.62 -15.54 -8.02
N HIS A 55 13.01 -16.59 -8.73
CA HIS A 55 14.30 -17.26 -8.55
C HIS A 55 15.34 -16.60 -9.44
N ARG A 56 16.36 -16.02 -8.81
CA ARG A 56 17.40 -15.24 -9.49
C ARG A 56 18.43 -16.15 -10.16
N VAL A 57 18.86 -15.80 -11.36
CA VAL A 57 19.98 -16.46 -12.05
C VAL A 57 21.25 -16.49 -11.20
N ALA A 58 22.01 -17.59 -11.27
CA ALA A 58 23.16 -17.83 -10.40
C ALA A 58 24.29 -16.77 -10.51
N TRP A 59 24.38 -16.07 -11.65
CA TRP A 59 25.41 -15.07 -11.89
C TRP A 59 25.05 -13.66 -11.41
N SER A 60 23.82 -13.42 -10.94
CA SER A 60 23.43 -12.12 -10.38
C SER A 60 24.01 -11.90 -8.98
N HIS A 61 23.96 -10.67 -8.48
CA HIS A 61 24.17 -10.41 -7.06
C HIS A 61 23.18 -11.26 -6.24
N PHE A 62 23.68 -12.05 -5.28
CA PHE A 62 22.94 -13.09 -4.55
C PHE A 62 22.18 -14.10 -5.45
N GLY A 63 22.75 -14.46 -6.60
CA GLY A 63 22.16 -15.43 -7.53
C GLY A 63 21.84 -16.79 -6.89
N GLY A 64 20.83 -17.48 -7.44
CA GLY A 64 20.33 -18.75 -6.91
C GLY A 64 19.40 -18.63 -5.70
N THR A 65 19.08 -17.39 -5.28
CA THR A 65 18.12 -17.13 -4.21
C THR A 65 16.75 -16.70 -4.75
N TRP A 66 15.71 -16.81 -3.91
CA TRP A 66 14.36 -16.34 -4.19
C TRP A 66 14.14 -14.95 -3.61
N GLY A 67 13.56 -14.04 -4.39
CA GLY A 67 13.27 -12.68 -3.97
C GLY A 67 11.99 -12.15 -4.61
N LEU A 68 11.76 -10.86 -4.39
CA LEU A 68 10.65 -10.13 -5.02
C LEU A 68 11.08 -9.64 -6.40
N PRO A 69 10.18 -9.66 -7.41
CA PRO A 69 10.35 -8.84 -8.60
C PRO A 69 10.56 -7.39 -8.20
N GLY A 70 11.57 -6.74 -8.76
CA GLY A 70 11.97 -5.42 -8.28
C GLY A 70 13.36 -4.99 -8.74
N GLY A 71 13.56 -3.67 -8.77
CA GLY A 71 14.72 -3.06 -9.38
C GLY A 71 14.99 -1.64 -8.91
N ALA A 72 15.94 -1.00 -9.58
CA ALA A 72 16.38 0.36 -9.28
C ALA A 72 15.29 1.37 -9.65
N LEU A 73 15.10 2.38 -8.79
CA LEU A 73 14.21 3.49 -9.10
C LEU A 73 14.87 4.44 -10.10
N HIS A 74 14.05 4.98 -11.01
CA HIS A 74 14.44 6.09 -11.87
C HIS A 74 14.48 7.41 -11.09
N GLU A 75 15.13 8.44 -11.64
CA GLU A 75 15.16 9.77 -11.02
C GLU A 75 13.75 10.35 -10.90
N GLY A 76 13.31 10.62 -9.67
CA GLY A 76 11.97 11.16 -9.39
C GLY A 76 10.84 10.13 -9.45
N GLU A 77 11.13 8.85 -9.67
CA GLU A 77 10.13 7.79 -9.70
C GLU A 77 9.64 7.44 -8.29
N GLY A 78 8.32 7.39 -8.09
CA GLY A 78 7.71 6.95 -6.85
C GLY A 78 7.91 5.45 -6.64
N ALA A 79 8.15 5.02 -5.39
CA ALA A 79 8.48 3.63 -5.08
C ALA A 79 7.39 2.62 -5.50
N ILE A 80 6.11 3.00 -5.40
CA ILE A 80 4.98 2.15 -5.83
C ILE A 80 4.99 1.97 -7.35
N VAL A 81 5.19 3.08 -8.09
CA VAL A 81 5.31 3.06 -9.55
C VAL A 81 6.49 2.20 -9.98
N GLY A 82 7.65 2.40 -9.39
CA GLY A 82 8.85 1.62 -9.69
C GLY A 82 8.67 0.13 -9.40
N ALA A 83 8.11 -0.25 -8.23
CA ALA A 83 7.89 -1.65 -7.90
C ALA A 83 6.94 -2.36 -8.90
N VAL A 84 5.86 -1.68 -9.31
CA VAL A 84 4.89 -2.26 -10.27
C VAL A 84 5.49 -2.32 -11.68
N ARG A 85 6.19 -1.28 -12.13
CA ARG A 85 6.92 -1.28 -13.41
C ARG A 85 7.91 -2.44 -13.47
N GLU A 86 8.73 -2.61 -12.44
CA GLU A 86 9.72 -3.70 -12.41
C GLU A 86 9.01 -5.06 -12.39
N ALA A 87 7.94 -5.23 -11.62
CA ALA A 87 7.19 -6.48 -11.62
C ALA A 87 6.51 -6.79 -12.98
N GLN A 88 6.07 -5.76 -13.71
CA GLN A 88 5.58 -5.90 -15.09
C GLN A 88 6.69 -6.38 -16.02
N GLU A 89 7.86 -5.74 -15.95
CA GLU A 89 9.00 -6.02 -16.82
C GLU A 89 9.64 -7.39 -16.54
N GLU A 90 9.71 -7.80 -15.28
CA GLU A 90 10.43 -9.01 -14.84
C GLU A 90 9.52 -10.25 -14.78
N ALA A 91 8.28 -10.06 -14.29
CA ALA A 91 7.36 -11.13 -13.97
C ALA A 91 6.04 -11.11 -14.77
N GLY A 92 5.89 -10.18 -15.70
CA GLY A 92 4.70 -10.10 -16.55
C GLY A 92 3.41 -9.79 -15.79
N VAL A 93 3.50 -9.11 -14.64
CA VAL A 93 2.32 -8.70 -13.85
C VAL A 93 1.45 -7.77 -14.70
N PRO A 94 0.18 -8.09 -15.00
CA PRO A 94 -0.64 -7.23 -15.87
C PRO A 94 -1.00 -5.89 -15.24
N ASP A 95 -1.18 -4.86 -16.08
CA ASP A 95 -1.71 -3.57 -15.65
C ASP A 95 -3.04 -3.73 -14.91
N GLY A 96 -3.18 -3.06 -13.77
CA GLY A 96 -4.41 -3.06 -12.99
C GLY A 96 -4.70 -4.36 -12.21
N SER A 97 -3.89 -5.41 -12.36
CA SER A 97 -4.10 -6.71 -11.69
C SER A 97 -3.78 -6.70 -10.19
N VAL A 98 -3.05 -5.68 -9.71
CA VAL A 98 -2.67 -5.52 -8.30
C VAL A 98 -3.14 -4.18 -7.71
N ARG A 99 -3.39 -4.16 -6.39
CA ARG A 99 -3.73 -2.97 -5.61
C ARG A 99 -2.80 -2.84 -4.40
N PRO A 100 -1.92 -1.82 -4.36
CA PRO A 100 -1.05 -1.57 -3.20
C PRO A 100 -1.85 -1.40 -1.91
N ARG A 101 -1.49 -2.16 -0.88
CA ARG A 101 -2.10 -2.09 0.46
C ARG A 101 -1.25 -1.30 1.44
N PHE A 102 0.06 -1.52 1.42
CA PHE A 102 1.01 -0.75 2.23
C PHE A 102 2.43 -0.87 1.68
N THR A 103 3.32 -0.02 2.18
CA THR A 103 4.76 -0.07 1.93
C THR A 103 5.55 -0.34 3.20
N SER A 104 6.71 -0.97 3.07
CA SER A 104 7.70 -1.12 4.12
C SER A 104 9.08 -0.72 3.60
N VAL A 105 9.73 0.23 4.28
CA VAL A 105 10.95 0.88 3.85
C VAL A 105 12.12 0.43 4.73
N LEU A 106 13.14 -0.13 4.09
CA LEU A 106 14.47 -0.23 4.68
C LEU A 106 15.23 1.04 4.31
N ASP A 107 15.47 1.92 5.27
CA ASP A 107 16.30 3.11 5.09
C ASP A 107 17.68 2.93 5.75
N LEU A 108 18.74 3.02 4.94
CA LEU A 108 20.13 2.93 5.38
C LEU A 108 20.79 4.32 5.47
N GLY A 109 20.02 5.40 5.32
CA GLY A 109 20.44 6.80 5.29
C GLY A 109 21.19 7.22 4.01
N ILE A 110 21.77 6.26 3.29
CA ILE A 110 22.50 6.47 2.02
C ILE A 110 21.78 5.85 0.81
N TRP A 111 20.85 4.95 1.08
CA TRP A 111 20.12 4.14 0.12
C TRP A 111 18.91 3.54 0.83
N SER A 112 17.80 3.39 0.11
CA SER A 112 16.60 2.75 0.64
C SER A 112 16.06 1.68 -0.30
N TYR A 113 15.38 0.70 0.30
CA TYR A 113 14.58 -0.30 -0.40
C TYR A 113 13.14 -0.22 0.07
N THR A 114 12.21 -0.03 -0.86
CA THR A 114 10.78 -0.07 -0.54
C THR A 114 10.18 -1.39 -1.00
N THR A 115 9.69 -2.18 -0.05
CA THR A 115 8.81 -3.30 -0.35
C THR A 115 7.38 -2.77 -0.48
N VAL A 116 6.75 -2.99 -1.63
CA VAL A 116 5.36 -2.64 -1.89
C VAL A 116 4.52 -3.89 -1.77
N ILE A 117 3.60 -3.92 -0.81
CA ILE A 117 2.73 -5.06 -0.58
C ILE A 117 1.40 -4.78 -1.27
N ALA A 118 1.00 -5.64 -2.20
CA ALA A 118 -0.19 -5.41 -3.02
C ALA A 118 -1.07 -6.66 -3.10
N ASP A 119 -2.38 -6.47 -3.01
CA ASP A 119 -3.38 -7.50 -3.27
C ASP A 119 -3.48 -7.77 -4.77
N VAL A 120 -3.48 -9.04 -5.17
CA VAL A 120 -3.91 -9.44 -6.51
C VAL A 120 -5.43 -9.32 -6.56
N VAL A 121 -5.93 -8.41 -7.40
CA VAL A 121 -7.36 -8.18 -7.61
C VAL A 121 -7.88 -8.82 -8.89
N GLU A 122 -7.00 -9.10 -9.85
CA GLU A 122 -7.30 -9.92 -11.02
C GLU A 122 -6.25 -11.03 -11.13
N PRO A 123 -6.64 -12.31 -11.03
CA PRO A 123 -5.70 -13.41 -11.10
C PRO A 123 -4.94 -13.46 -12.43
N PHE A 124 -3.63 -13.69 -12.36
CA PHE A 124 -2.77 -13.87 -13.52
C PHE A 124 -1.74 -14.99 -13.31
N GLU A 125 -1.15 -15.44 -14.42
CA GLU A 125 0.01 -16.34 -14.42
C GLU A 125 1.28 -15.53 -14.72
N PRO A 126 2.32 -15.62 -13.87
CA PRO A 126 3.54 -14.84 -14.05
C PRO A 126 4.34 -15.38 -15.24
N VAL A 127 4.98 -14.48 -15.97
CA VAL A 127 5.78 -14.81 -17.16
C VAL A 127 7.19 -14.28 -17.00
N ILE A 128 8.17 -15.18 -17.12
CA ILE A 128 9.58 -14.78 -17.15
C ILE A 128 9.80 -13.93 -18.40
N SER A 129 10.00 -12.63 -18.18
CA SER A 129 10.11 -11.63 -19.24
C SER A 129 11.49 -10.97 -19.30
N ASP A 130 12.35 -11.29 -18.32
CA ASP A 130 13.74 -10.87 -18.26
C ASP A 130 14.71 -12.08 -18.34
N PRO A 131 16.01 -11.85 -18.66
CA PRO A 131 17.04 -12.88 -18.59
C PRO A 131 17.62 -13.11 -17.19
N GLU A 132 17.13 -12.39 -16.16
CA GLU A 132 17.62 -12.43 -14.78
C GLU A 132 16.83 -13.42 -13.89
N SER A 133 15.74 -13.98 -14.42
CA SER A 133 14.84 -14.92 -13.77
C SER A 133 15.02 -16.35 -14.31
N VAL A 134 15.11 -17.32 -13.41
CA VAL A 134 15.11 -18.76 -13.74
C VAL A 134 13.73 -19.39 -13.52
N ALA A 135 12.98 -18.88 -12.55
CA ALA A 135 11.65 -19.34 -12.21
C ALA A 135 10.83 -18.20 -11.59
N LEU A 136 9.51 -18.25 -11.79
CA LEU A 136 8.52 -17.45 -11.08
C LEU A 136 7.51 -18.42 -10.46
N GLU A 137 7.25 -18.30 -9.17
CA GLU A 137 6.33 -19.18 -8.45
C GLU A 137 5.43 -18.38 -7.52
N TRP A 138 4.15 -18.75 -7.48
CA TRP A 138 3.31 -18.45 -6.34
C TRP A 138 3.66 -19.43 -5.21
N VAL A 139 4.14 -18.89 -4.09
CA VAL A 139 4.58 -19.67 -2.93
C VAL A 139 3.64 -19.43 -1.75
N PRO A 140 3.04 -20.47 -1.16
CA PRO A 140 2.21 -20.34 0.03
C PRO A 140 2.95 -19.63 1.17
N PHE A 141 2.25 -18.78 1.93
CA PHE A 141 2.83 -17.97 3.01
C PHE A 141 3.70 -18.76 4.00
N ASP A 142 3.25 -19.97 4.34
CA ASP A 142 3.91 -20.77 5.35
C ASP A 142 5.11 -21.56 4.79
N GLU A 143 5.29 -21.58 3.46
CA GLU A 143 6.38 -22.28 2.75
C GLU A 143 7.49 -21.33 2.26
N VAL A 144 7.30 -20.00 2.38
CA VAL A 144 8.28 -19.01 1.90
C VAL A 144 9.65 -19.20 2.57
N ASP A 145 9.66 -19.48 3.87
CA ASP A 145 10.88 -19.71 4.66
C ASP A 145 11.63 -20.99 4.27
N GLU A 146 11.01 -21.88 3.50
CA GLU A 146 11.63 -23.12 3.02
C GLU A 146 12.47 -22.90 1.76
N ARG A 147 12.33 -21.74 1.11
CA ARG A 147 13.10 -21.37 -0.08
C ARG A 147 14.43 -20.71 0.33
N PRO A 148 15.50 -20.85 -0.48
CA PRO A 148 16.74 -20.10 -0.23
C PRO A 148 16.51 -18.61 -0.55
N LEU A 149 16.07 -17.84 0.42
CA LEU A 149 15.65 -16.44 0.22
C LEU A 149 16.85 -15.48 0.03
N HIS A 150 16.63 -14.42 -0.74
CA HIS A 150 17.54 -13.29 -0.84
C HIS A 150 17.78 -12.71 0.57
N PRO A 151 19.02 -12.45 1.01
CA PRO A 151 19.30 -12.11 2.41
C PRO A 151 18.55 -10.89 2.95
N GLY A 152 18.33 -9.88 2.10
CA GLY A 152 17.52 -8.72 2.47
C GLY A 152 16.04 -9.07 2.69
N PHE A 153 15.49 -9.92 1.83
CA PHE A 153 14.11 -10.37 1.93
C PHE A 153 13.92 -11.32 3.11
N ALA A 154 14.85 -12.27 3.33
CA ALA A 154 14.85 -13.17 4.48
C ALA A 154 14.79 -12.43 5.82
N ARG A 155 15.49 -11.29 5.96
CA ARG A 155 15.44 -10.45 7.16
C ARG A 155 14.10 -9.74 7.34
N ALA A 156 13.48 -9.30 6.25
CA ALA A 156 12.21 -8.57 6.28
C ALA A 156 11.00 -9.49 6.43
N TRP A 157 11.09 -10.71 5.91
CA TRP A 157 9.95 -11.63 5.74
C TRP A 157 9.18 -11.93 7.02
N PRO A 158 9.80 -12.21 8.19
CA PRO A 158 9.03 -12.49 9.42
C PRO A 158 8.09 -11.33 9.81
N ALA A 159 8.55 -10.08 9.68
CA ALA A 159 7.71 -8.92 9.95
C ALA A 159 6.65 -8.72 8.87
N LEU A 160 7.03 -8.86 7.59
CA LEU A 160 6.10 -8.74 6.47
C LEU A 160 4.97 -9.78 6.56
N ARG A 161 5.28 -11.05 6.84
CA ARG A 161 4.30 -12.14 6.96
C ARG A 161 3.19 -11.83 7.96
N GLU A 162 3.54 -11.25 9.11
CA GLU A 162 2.54 -10.84 10.10
C GLU A 162 1.72 -9.64 9.61
N LEU A 163 2.37 -8.62 9.03
CA LEU A 163 1.70 -7.42 8.51
C LEU A 163 0.79 -7.73 7.33
N VAL A 164 1.13 -8.70 6.48
CA VAL A 164 0.30 -9.08 5.32
C VAL A 164 -1.05 -9.64 5.75
N ARG A 165 -1.25 -10.01 7.02
CA ARG A 165 -2.56 -10.41 7.56
C ARG A 165 -3.42 -9.23 7.98
N ALA A 166 -2.82 -8.09 8.31
CA ALA A 166 -3.57 -6.90 8.71
C ALA A 166 -4.38 -6.35 7.51
N ARG A 167 -5.63 -6.00 7.79
CA ARG A 167 -6.57 -5.40 6.84
C ARG A 167 -7.26 -4.21 7.51
N PRO A 168 -6.59 -3.05 7.59
CA PRO A 168 -7.18 -1.88 8.20
C PRO A 168 -8.37 -1.36 7.38
N VAL A 169 -9.43 -0.96 8.08
CA VAL A 169 -10.56 -0.22 7.53
C VAL A 169 -10.83 0.99 8.42
N VAL A 170 -11.02 2.16 7.80
CA VAL A 170 -11.39 3.39 8.51
C VAL A 170 -12.88 3.64 8.32
N VAL A 171 -13.66 3.49 9.40
CA VAL A 171 -15.08 3.86 9.43
C VAL A 171 -15.18 5.32 9.82
N VAL A 172 -15.72 6.14 8.93
CA VAL A 172 -15.75 7.60 9.08
C VAL A 172 -17.18 8.07 9.30
N ASP A 173 -17.39 8.77 10.42
CA ASP A 173 -18.60 9.55 10.66
C ASP A 173 -18.60 10.81 9.80
N ALA A 174 -19.30 10.77 8.65
CA ALA A 174 -19.28 11.89 7.71
C ALA A 174 -19.86 13.17 8.32
N ALA A 175 -20.93 13.05 9.10
CA ALA A 175 -21.61 14.21 9.70
C ALA A 175 -20.70 14.90 10.72
N ASN A 176 -19.98 14.12 11.55
CA ASN A 176 -19.05 14.67 12.54
C ASN A 176 -17.81 15.31 11.90
N VAL A 177 -17.25 14.70 10.85
CA VAL A 177 -16.08 15.26 10.15
C VAL A 177 -16.45 16.53 9.39
N VAL A 178 -17.51 16.49 8.56
CA VAL A 178 -17.99 17.66 7.83
C VAL A 178 -18.41 18.78 8.79
N GLY A 179 -19.12 18.43 9.87
CA GLY A 179 -19.59 19.36 10.90
C GLY A 179 -18.48 20.08 11.66
N SER A 180 -17.26 19.54 11.69
CA SER A 180 -16.12 20.13 12.38
C SER A 180 -15.50 21.33 11.66
N VAL A 181 -15.83 21.55 10.38
CA VAL A 181 -15.32 22.65 9.56
C VAL A 181 -16.45 23.64 9.23
N PRO A 182 -16.34 24.94 9.58
CA PRO A 182 -17.40 25.92 9.34
C PRO A 182 -17.36 26.45 7.90
N ASP A 183 -17.56 25.58 6.91
CA ASP A 183 -17.45 25.88 5.47
C ASP A 183 -18.80 26.16 4.78
N GLY A 184 -19.91 26.14 5.52
CA GLY A 184 -21.26 26.30 4.95
C GLY A 184 -21.97 25.01 4.54
N TRP A 185 -21.44 23.83 4.91
CA TRP A 185 -21.97 22.50 4.58
C TRP A 185 -23.49 22.32 4.79
N TRP A 186 -24.10 23.03 5.73
CA TRP A 186 -25.53 22.92 6.03
C TRP A 186 -26.43 23.30 4.85
N LYS A 187 -25.90 24.05 3.86
CA LYS A 187 -26.62 24.43 2.64
C LYS A 187 -26.68 23.30 1.61
N ASP A 188 -25.69 22.41 1.62
CA ASP A 188 -25.56 21.29 0.69
C ASP A 188 -24.80 20.13 1.37
N ARG A 189 -25.54 19.34 2.15
CA ARG A 189 -24.97 18.25 2.95
C ARG A 189 -24.42 17.13 2.07
N ALA A 190 -25.16 16.75 1.02
CA ALA A 190 -24.72 15.73 0.09
C ALA A 190 -23.45 16.17 -0.68
N GLY A 191 -23.38 17.42 -1.13
CA GLY A 191 -22.17 17.95 -1.76
C GLY A 191 -20.99 18.01 -0.80
N ALA A 192 -21.19 18.36 0.47
CA ALA A 192 -20.13 18.32 1.48
C ALA A 192 -19.60 16.91 1.73
N ALA A 193 -20.50 15.92 1.85
CA ALA A 193 -20.13 14.51 1.99
C ALA A 193 -19.39 13.98 0.76
N ARG A 194 -19.83 14.32 -0.47
CA ARG A 194 -19.11 13.98 -1.72
C ARG A 194 -17.70 14.54 -1.76
N ARG A 195 -17.51 15.81 -1.35
CA ARG A 195 -16.18 16.43 -1.27
C ARG A 195 -15.28 15.72 -0.26
N LEU A 196 -15.83 15.33 0.90
CA LEU A 196 -15.09 14.53 1.87
C LEU A 196 -14.71 13.16 1.28
N ALA A 197 -15.65 12.47 0.63
CA ALA A 197 -15.40 11.19 -0.02
C ALA A 197 -14.25 11.29 -1.05
N GLY A 198 -14.27 12.29 -1.93
CA GLY A 198 -13.20 12.49 -2.91
C GLY A 198 -11.84 12.83 -2.28
N ARG A 199 -11.81 13.47 -1.10
CA ARG A 199 -10.55 13.68 -0.34
C ARG A 199 -10.03 12.40 0.31
N LEU A 200 -10.92 11.47 0.65
CA LEU A 200 -10.56 10.19 1.27
C LEU A 200 -10.03 9.18 0.25
N THR A 201 -10.32 9.37 -1.04
CA THR A 201 -9.77 8.55 -2.11
C THR A 201 -8.25 8.61 -2.10
N GLY A 202 -7.61 7.44 -1.96
CA GLY A 202 -6.15 7.35 -1.92
C GLY A 202 -5.50 7.75 -0.59
N LEU A 203 -6.29 7.91 0.49
CA LEU A 203 -5.78 8.22 1.82
C LEU A 203 -4.62 7.29 2.20
N SER A 204 -3.51 7.91 2.57
CA SER A 204 -2.32 7.27 3.11
C SER A 204 -2.21 7.55 4.61
N VAL A 205 -2.10 6.48 5.40
CA VAL A 205 -1.94 6.57 6.86
C VAL A 205 -0.65 5.87 7.24
N SER A 206 0.20 6.53 8.05
CA SER A 206 1.43 5.87 8.47
C SER A 206 1.15 4.66 9.36
N GLY A 207 2.03 3.66 9.33
CA GLY A 207 1.92 2.51 10.23
C GLY A 207 1.86 2.93 11.69
N ALA A 208 2.66 3.94 12.07
CA ALA A 208 2.68 4.49 13.43
C ALA A 208 1.31 5.06 13.87
N GLU A 209 0.63 5.80 13.00
CA GLU A 209 -0.71 6.33 13.26
C GLU A 209 -1.76 5.21 13.38
N LEU A 210 -1.57 4.09 12.66
CA LEU A 210 -2.40 2.90 12.78
C LEU A 210 -1.96 1.93 13.89
N GLY A 211 -0.89 2.24 14.63
CA GLY A 211 -0.31 1.29 15.60
C GLY A 211 0.11 -0.05 14.95
N LEU A 212 0.37 -0.05 13.65
CA LEU A 212 0.83 -1.18 12.84
C LEU A 212 2.30 -0.98 12.45
N GLY A 213 2.97 -2.06 12.05
CA GLY A 213 4.25 -1.95 11.35
C GLY A 213 4.07 -1.44 9.91
N GLY A 214 5.17 -1.33 9.17
CA GLY A 214 5.16 -0.71 7.83
C GLY A 214 5.15 0.81 7.90
N ASP A 215 5.30 1.44 6.74
CA ASP A 215 5.60 2.87 6.63
C ASP A 215 4.36 3.66 6.21
N ALA A 216 3.71 3.26 5.12
CA ALA A 216 2.48 3.89 4.63
C ALA A 216 1.44 2.84 4.26
N TRP A 217 0.21 3.00 4.77
CA TRP A 217 -0.94 2.13 4.53
C TRP A 217 -2.02 2.84 3.73
N PHE A 218 -2.70 2.09 2.87
CA PHE A 218 -3.84 2.54 2.07
C PHE A 218 -5.09 1.77 2.51
N PRO A 219 -5.69 2.14 3.67
CA PRO A 219 -6.82 1.40 4.23
C PRO A 219 -8.09 1.61 3.39
N SER A 220 -8.94 0.58 3.32
CA SER A 220 -10.30 0.77 2.80
C SER A 220 -11.09 1.72 3.72
N ILE A 221 -11.99 2.50 3.15
CA ILE A 221 -12.77 3.50 3.89
C ILE A 221 -14.25 3.15 3.82
N ALA A 222 -14.93 3.19 4.97
CA ALA A 222 -16.39 3.13 5.05
C ALA A 222 -16.89 4.50 5.51
N LEU A 223 -17.35 5.33 4.58
CA LEU A 223 -17.90 6.65 4.86
C LEU A 223 -19.39 6.53 5.18
N VAL A 224 -19.76 6.66 6.45
CA VAL A 224 -21.15 6.58 6.88
C VAL A 224 -21.82 7.94 6.74
N VAL A 225 -22.89 7.99 5.94
CA VAL A 225 -23.67 9.20 5.66
C VAL A 225 -25.10 9.03 6.16
N GLU A 226 -25.73 10.12 6.60
CA GLU A 226 -27.09 10.10 7.16
C GLU A 226 -27.98 11.23 6.62
N GLY A 227 -29.28 11.07 6.82
CA GLY A 227 -30.29 12.08 6.49
C GLY A 227 -30.21 12.58 5.04
N ALA A 228 -30.01 13.89 4.87
CA ALA A 228 -29.96 14.55 3.57
C ALA A 228 -28.60 14.43 2.85
N ALA A 229 -27.61 13.76 3.46
CA ALA A 229 -26.35 13.43 2.81
C ALA A 229 -26.33 12.01 2.18
N ARG A 230 -27.42 11.25 2.32
CA ARG A 230 -27.55 9.88 1.78
C ARG A 230 -27.68 9.85 0.26
N GLY A 231 -27.41 8.69 -0.33
CA GLY A 231 -27.54 8.45 -1.77
C GLY A 231 -26.49 9.20 -2.59
N ILE A 232 -25.33 9.47 -2.00
CA ILE A 232 -24.18 9.94 -2.75
C ILE A 232 -23.47 8.74 -3.37
N ASP A 233 -23.02 8.90 -4.60
CA ASP A 233 -22.17 7.89 -5.22
C ASP A 233 -20.79 7.88 -4.54
N ALA A 234 -20.22 6.69 -4.42
CA ALA A 234 -18.81 6.56 -4.08
C ALA A 234 -17.97 7.24 -5.18
N PRO A 235 -16.85 7.90 -4.82
CA PRO A 235 -15.96 8.49 -5.81
C PRO A 235 -15.44 7.38 -6.73
N GLU A 236 -15.57 7.58 -8.04
CA GLU A 236 -14.85 6.75 -9.00
C GLU A 236 -13.36 7.14 -8.92
N ALA A 237 -12.48 6.15 -8.84
CA ALA A 237 -11.06 6.41 -8.99
C ALA A 237 -10.83 6.81 -10.46
N ASP A 238 -10.64 8.11 -10.73
CA ASP A 238 -10.27 8.64 -12.03
C ASP A 238 -8.98 7.94 -12.50
N ILE A 239 -9.07 7.17 -13.58
CA ILE A 239 -7.96 6.46 -14.24
C ILE A 239 -7.81 7.07 -15.63
N GLU A 240 -7.24 8.27 -15.71
CA GLU A 240 -6.93 8.86 -17.01
C GLU A 240 -5.45 8.72 -17.39
N ASP A 241 -4.55 8.45 -16.44
CA ASP A 241 -3.12 8.31 -16.72
C ASP A 241 -2.49 7.03 -16.16
N PHE A 242 -1.55 6.45 -16.92
CA PHE A 242 -0.67 5.33 -16.50
C PHE A 242 0.10 5.60 -15.19
N ALA A 243 0.14 6.86 -14.74
CA ALA A 243 0.77 7.28 -13.49
C ALA A 243 -0.06 6.95 -12.24
N ASP A 244 -1.38 6.77 -12.37
CA ASP A 244 -2.29 6.59 -11.23
C ASP A 244 -2.61 5.12 -11.01
N LEU A 245 -1.62 4.40 -10.46
CA LEU A 245 -1.87 3.09 -9.86
C LEU A 245 -2.98 3.21 -8.82
N ARG A 246 -4.08 2.47 -9.02
CA ARG A 246 -5.16 2.40 -8.04
C ARG A 246 -4.61 1.83 -6.73
N LEU A 247 -4.48 2.68 -5.73
CA LEU A 247 -4.17 2.27 -4.35
C LEU A 247 -5.36 1.48 -3.79
N GLY A 248 -5.12 0.59 -2.83
CA GLY A 248 -6.17 -0.24 -2.21
C GLY A 248 -7.16 0.51 -1.30
N GLY A 249 -7.02 1.84 -1.20
CA GLY A 249 -7.82 2.73 -0.35
C GLY A 249 -9.16 3.15 -0.97
N ASP A 250 -9.97 2.16 -1.36
CA ASP A 250 -11.30 2.41 -1.91
C ASP A 250 -12.25 3.00 -0.86
N VAL A 251 -13.09 3.94 -1.29
CA VAL A 251 -14.12 4.57 -0.44
C VAL A 251 -15.47 3.94 -0.73
N ALA A 252 -16.02 3.23 0.26
CA ALA A 252 -17.40 2.75 0.24
C ALA A 252 -18.30 3.74 1.01
N VAL A 253 -19.42 4.14 0.40
CA VAL A 253 -20.44 4.96 1.06
C VAL A 253 -21.47 4.05 1.72
N VAL A 254 -21.74 4.28 3.00
CA VAL A 254 -22.73 3.54 3.79
C VAL A 254 -23.87 4.48 4.17
N ASP A 255 -25.04 4.27 3.56
CA ASP A 255 -26.24 5.05 3.88
C ASP A 255 -26.89 4.56 5.19
N ALA A 256 -26.92 5.41 6.21
CA ALA A 256 -27.66 5.13 7.43
C ALA A 256 -29.18 5.16 7.16
N GLU A 257 -29.89 4.05 7.39
CA GLU A 257 -31.35 4.03 7.25
C GLU A 257 -32.05 4.94 8.26
N GLY A 258 -31.47 5.06 9.46
CA GLY A 258 -31.93 5.87 10.57
C GLY A 258 -30.81 6.74 11.16
N SER A 259 -30.41 6.44 12.39
CA SER A 259 -29.32 7.14 13.10
C SER A 259 -27.96 6.81 12.50
N GLY A 260 -27.14 7.83 12.22
CA GLY A 260 -25.74 7.65 11.80
C GLY A 260 -24.92 6.84 12.81
N ASP A 261 -25.07 7.13 14.11
CA ASP A 261 -24.37 6.42 15.18
C ASP A 261 -24.66 4.91 15.19
N ASP A 262 -25.91 4.53 14.98
CA ASP A 262 -26.31 3.12 14.95
C ASP A 262 -25.72 2.42 13.72
N ALA A 263 -25.71 3.11 12.57
CA ALA A 263 -25.10 2.60 11.35
C ALA A 263 -23.58 2.46 11.48
N ILE A 264 -22.91 3.38 12.16
CA ILE A 264 -21.46 3.29 12.44
C ILE A 264 -21.17 2.07 13.32
N VAL A 265 -21.91 1.89 14.42
CA VAL A 265 -21.72 0.72 15.30
C VAL A 265 -21.97 -0.58 14.55
N ALA A 266 -23.01 -0.64 13.71
CA ALA A 266 -23.31 -1.81 12.88
C ALA A 266 -22.20 -2.11 11.87
N GLU A 267 -21.66 -1.08 11.20
CA GLU A 267 -20.56 -1.23 10.24
C GLU A 267 -19.27 -1.67 10.93
N VAL A 268 -18.96 -1.13 12.12
CA VAL A 268 -17.83 -1.59 12.94
C VAL A 268 -17.97 -3.07 13.26
N ALA A 269 -19.12 -3.50 13.78
CA ALA A 269 -19.35 -4.90 14.13
C ALA A 269 -19.21 -5.82 12.91
N ARG A 270 -19.76 -5.43 11.76
CA ARG A 270 -19.66 -6.18 10.50
C ARG A 270 -18.20 -6.35 10.05
N GLN A 271 -17.39 -5.29 10.14
CA GLN A 271 -15.98 -5.33 9.73
C GLN A 271 -15.11 -6.13 10.71
N VAL A 272 -15.39 -6.03 12.02
CA VAL A 272 -14.74 -6.86 13.05
C VAL A 272 -15.05 -8.34 12.83
N GLU A 273 -16.30 -8.69 12.55
CA GLU A 273 -16.70 -10.07 12.22
C GLU A 273 -16.00 -10.59 10.95
N ALA A 274 -15.75 -9.71 9.98
CA ALA A 274 -14.95 -9.99 8.79
C ALA A 274 -13.42 -10.04 9.06
N GLY A 275 -12.98 -9.95 10.32
CA GLY A 275 -11.58 -10.02 10.72
C GLY A 275 -10.74 -8.79 10.37
N ARG A 276 -11.38 -7.64 10.11
CA ARG A 276 -10.68 -6.39 9.77
C ARG A 276 -10.15 -5.69 11.01
N TYR A 277 -9.08 -4.92 10.81
CA TYR A 277 -8.55 -4.01 11.83
C TYR A 277 -9.31 -2.68 11.74
N VAL A 278 -10.29 -2.47 12.62
CA VAL A 278 -11.23 -1.35 12.48
C VAL A 278 -10.75 -0.11 13.23
N VAL A 279 -10.58 0.99 12.49
CA VAL A 279 -10.33 2.33 13.02
C VAL A 279 -11.60 3.15 12.82
N VAL A 280 -12.06 3.86 13.84
CA VAL A 280 -13.25 4.73 13.75
C VAL A 280 -12.83 6.18 13.86
N VAL A 281 -13.40 7.05 13.01
CA VAL A 281 -13.22 8.50 13.11
C VAL A 281 -14.54 9.13 13.56
N THR A 282 -14.57 9.57 14.82
CA THR A 282 -15.66 10.39 15.38
C THR A 282 -15.18 11.16 16.61
N SER A 283 -15.71 12.37 16.78
CA SER A 283 -15.47 13.22 17.95
C SER A 283 -16.59 13.12 18.99
N ASP A 284 -17.63 12.33 18.72
CA ASP A 284 -18.70 12.06 19.69
C ASP A 284 -18.24 11.08 20.76
N ARG A 285 -18.38 11.46 22.05
CA ARG A 285 -17.89 10.67 23.18
C ARG A 285 -18.74 9.44 23.46
N GLU A 286 -20.06 9.54 23.29
CA GLU A 286 -20.95 8.40 23.50
C GLU A 286 -20.71 7.37 22.41
N LEU A 287 -20.58 7.82 21.16
CA LEU A 287 -20.27 6.93 20.04
C LEU A 287 -18.91 6.25 20.20
N GLN A 288 -17.88 6.97 20.68
CA GLN A 288 -16.56 6.41 20.98
C GLN A 288 -16.65 5.17 21.91
N GLU A 289 -17.43 5.25 22.99
CA GLU A 289 -17.61 4.13 23.92
C GLU A 289 -18.35 2.95 23.26
N ARG A 290 -19.35 3.25 22.43
CA ARG A 290 -20.15 2.24 21.72
C ARG A 290 -19.34 1.48 20.68
N VAL A 291 -18.54 2.17 19.86
CA VAL A 291 -17.72 1.51 18.83
C VAL A 291 -16.55 0.74 19.43
N ALA A 292 -15.97 1.21 20.54
CA ALA A 292 -14.98 0.45 21.30
C ALA A 292 -15.59 -0.86 21.83
N SER A 293 -16.82 -0.80 22.36
CA SER A 293 -17.57 -1.98 22.81
C SER A 293 -17.92 -2.94 21.66
N ALA A 294 -18.08 -2.42 20.44
CA ALA A 294 -18.29 -3.21 19.23
C ALA A 294 -17.00 -3.82 18.64
N GLY A 295 -15.84 -3.56 19.25
CA GLY A 295 -14.55 -4.15 18.86
C GLY A 295 -13.69 -3.28 17.96
N ALA A 296 -13.95 -1.97 17.83
CA ALA A 296 -13.04 -1.05 17.17
C ALA A 296 -11.64 -1.12 17.82
N ALA A 297 -10.60 -1.28 17.00
CA ALA A 297 -9.22 -1.35 17.48
C ALA A 297 -8.70 0.03 17.91
N GLN A 298 -9.14 1.08 17.23
CA GLN A 298 -8.81 2.47 17.56
C GLN A 298 -9.98 3.41 17.27
N VAL A 299 -10.02 4.53 17.99
CA VAL A 299 -10.95 5.63 17.72
C VAL A 299 -10.19 6.95 17.72
N HIS A 300 -10.34 7.71 16.64
CA HIS A 300 -9.68 8.99 16.40
C HIS A 300 -10.70 10.11 16.19
N SER A 301 -10.26 11.34 16.44
CA SER A 301 -11.12 12.53 16.26
C SER A 301 -11.19 12.98 14.79
N SER A 302 -12.19 13.79 14.45
CA SER A 302 -12.26 14.43 13.13
C SER A 302 -11.04 15.28 12.81
N GLY A 303 -10.45 15.92 13.83
CA GLY A 303 -9.23 16.72 13.67
C GLY A 303 -8.01 15.89 13.27
N TRP A 304 -7.93 14.63 13.72
CA TRP A 304 -6.88 13.70 13.30
C TRP A 304 -6.98 13.41 11.80
N LEU A 305 -8.18 13.02 11.33
CA LEU A 305 -8.40 12.71 9.92
C LEU A 305 -8.16 13.94 9.03
N LEU A 306 -8.66 15.11 9.43
CA LEU A 306 -8.41 16.35 8.69
C LEU A 306 -6.92 16.71 8.64
N GLY A 307 -6.17 16.44 9.72
CA GLY A 307 -4.72 16.60 9.76
C GLY A 307 -4.00 15.74 8.73
N LEU A 308 -4.40 14.47 8.58
CA LEU A 308 -3.86 13.58 7.54
C LEU A 308 -4.16 14.13 6.14
N LEU A 309 -5.43 14.45 5.87
CA LEU A 309 -5.91 14.95 4.57
C LEU A 309 -5.31 16.32 4.18
N ASP A 310 -4.85 17.10 5.15
CA ASP A 310 -4.19 18.38 4.92
C ASP A 310 -2.66 18.24 4.78
N GLY A 311 -2.08 17.21 5.43
CA GLY A 311 -0.66 16.88 5.37
C GLY A 311 -0.22 16.34 4.01
N GLU A 312 -1.07 15.56 3.32
CA GLU A 312 -0.81 15.01 1.98
C GLU A 312 -0.70 16.08 0.87
N ARG A 313 -1.10 17.33 1.15
CA ARG A 313 -1.09 18.43 0.17
C ARG A 313 0.19 19.28 0.19
N ARG A 314 1.22 18.90 0.94
CA ARG A 314 2.51 19.61 1.02
C ARG A 314 3.65 18.77 0.49
#